data_AF-A0A3S4S2U6-F1
#
_entry.id   AF-A0A3S4S2U6-F1
#
_cell.length_a   1.000
_cell.length_b   1.000
_cell.length_c   1.000
_cell.angle_alpha   90.00
_cell.angle_beta   90.00
_cell.angle_gamma   90.00
#
_symmetry.space_group_name_H-M   'P 1'
#
loop_
_entity.id
_entity.type
_entity.pdbx_description
1 polymer ?
#
loop_
_entity_poly.entity_id
_entity_poly.type
_entity_poly.pdbx_seq_one_letter_code
_entity_poly.pdbx_strand_id
1 'polypeptide(L)' 'MKFPIFKTLLFSTELFTTSACGTVVKLVDPTEPYSPYAGTKYDFEMAKRWGLPILDLPLSFLLDTALLPYAWSQSE' A
#
# COMPACT_ATOMS: atom_id res chain seq x y z
N MET A 1 32.76 5.67 10.07
CA MET A 1 31.58 4.82 10.34
C MET A 1 31.49 3.77 9.23
N LYS A 2 31.70 2.48 9.54
CA LYS A 2 31.41 1.39 8.59
C LYS A 2 29.92 1.07 8.70
N PHE A 3 29.09 1.72 7.91
CA PHE A 3 27.71 1.28 7.75
C PHE A 3 27.76 -0.14 7.15
N PRO A 4 27.16 -1.16 7.77
CA PRO A 4 27.14 -2.49 7.18
C PRO A 4 26.36 -2.39 5.87
N ILE A 5 27.03 -2.68 4.76
CA ILE A 5 26.53 -2.54 3.37
C ILE A 5 25.11 -3.14 3.22
N PHE A 6 24.84 -4.22 3.95
CA PHE A 6 23.53 -4.87 4.01
C PHE A 6 22.41 -3.97 4.56
N LYS A 7 22.63 -3.22 5.65
CA LYS A 7 21.61 -2.31 6.20
C LYS A 7 21.32 -1.17 5.23
N THR A 8 22.37 -0.60 4.62
CA THR A 8 22.21 0.48 3.64
C THR A 8 21.46 0.00 2.40
N LEU A 9 21.69 -1.23 1.95
CA LEU A 9 20.93 -1.86 0.87
C LEU A 9 19.44 -1.99 1.24
N LEU A 10 19.10 -2.49 2.44
CA LEU A 10 17.71 -2.61 2.88
C LEU A 10 16.98 -1.26 2.90
N PHE A 11 17.59 -0.23 3.48
CA PHE A 11 17.01 1.11 3.50
C PHE A 11 16.83 1.68 2.09
N SER A 12 17.78 1.44 1.18
CA SER A 12 17.66 1.88 -0.21
C SER A 12 16.51 1.19 -0.94
N THR A 13 16.28 -0.10 -0.69
CA THR A 13 15.17 -0.85 -1.28
C THR A 13 13.83 -0.33 -0.76
N GLU A 14 13.72 -0.10 0.55
CA GLU A 14 12.50 0.41 1.17
C GLU A 14 12.14 1.82 0.65
N LEU A 15 13.14 2.70 0.52
CA LEU A 15 12.98 4.02 -0.12
C LEU A 15 12.54 3.93 -1.58
N PHE A 16 12.99 2.91 -2.32
CA PHE A 16 12.53 2.68 -3.69
C PHE A 16 11.11 2.12 -3.73
N THR A 17 10.70 1.32 -2.74
CA THR A 17 9.33 0.80 -2.66
C THR A 17 8.31 1.86 -2.23
N THR A 18 8.73 2.94 -1.56
CA THR A 18 7.79 4.04 -1.22
C THR A 18 7.18 4.72 -2.43
N SER A 19 7.82 4.70 -3.60
CA SER A 19 7.21 5.20 -4.85
C SER A 19 6.13 4.27 -5.41
N ALA A 20 6.00 3.05 -4.89
CA ALA A 20 4.92 2.13 -5.23
C ALA A 20 3.66 2.34 -4.37
N CYS A 21 3.71 3.22 -3.36
CA CYS A 21 2.54 3.61 -2.58
C CYS A 21 1.96 4.91 -3.14
N GLY A 22 0.79 4.84 -3.77
CA GLY A 22 0.14 5.99 -4.40
C GLY A 22 -0.16 7.13 -3.45
N THR A 23 -0.41 6.84 -2.16
CA THR A 23 -0.58 7.87 -1.13
C THR A 23 0.68 8.70 -0.96
N VAL A 24 1.86 8.07 -0.88
CA VAL A 24 3.13 8.80 -0.78
C VAL A 24 3.35 9.62 -2.04
N VAL A 25 3.16 9.01 -3.23
CA VAL A 25 3.31 9.68 -4.52
C VAL A 25 2.44 10.94 -4.60
N LYS A 26 1.16 10.85 -4.21
CA LYS A 26 0.23 11.98 -4.25
C LYS A 26 0.40 12.99 -3.12
N LEU A 27 1.06 12.64 -2.02
CA LEU A 27 1.39 13.57 -0.95
C LEU A 27 2.63 14.42 -1.25
N VAL A 28 3.61 13.86 -1.96
CA VAL A 28 4.86 14.58 -2.32
C VAL A 28 4.74 15.38 -3.61
N ASP A 29 3.70 15.12 -4.42
CA ASP A 29 3.42 15.81 -5.67
C ASP A 29 2.99 17.27 -5.39
N PRO A 30 3.79 18.27 -5.79
CA PRO A 30 3.46 19.68 -5.54
C PRO A 30 2.52 20.27 -6.59
N THR A 31 2.17 19.52 -7.64
CA THR A 31 1.40 20.05 -8.78
C THR A 31 -0.09 20.17 -8.49
N GLU A 32 -0.61 19.36 -7.56
CA GLU A 32 -2.03 19.32 -7.21
C GLU A 32 -2.18 19.19 -5.68
N PRO A 33 -3.16 19.88 -5.06
CA PRO A 33 -3.46 19.68 -3.65
C PRO A 33 -3.95 18.25 -3.42
N TYR A 34 -3.51 17.65 -2.31
CA TYR A 34 -3.96 16.31 -1.93
C TYR A 34 -5.47 16.26 -1.73
N SER A 35 -6.12 15.26 -2.31
CA SER A 35 -7.56 15.02 -2.17
C SER A 35 -7.84 13.67 -1.52
N PRO A 36 -9.01 13.49 -0.87
CA PRO A 36 -9.41 12.19 -0.33
C PRO A 36 -9.34 11.11 -1.41
N TYR A 37 -8.78 9.96 -1.07
CA TYR A 37 -8.58 8.81 -1.98
C TYR A 37 -7.64 9.07 -3.17
N ALA A 38 -6.89 10.18 -3.21
CA ALA A 38 -5.95 10.46 -4.30
C ALA A 38 -4.93 9.32 -4.49
N GLY A 39 -4.39 8.78 -3.39
CA GLY A 39 -3.46 7.66 -3.43
C GLY A 39 -4.07 6.38 -4.00
N THR A 40 -5.23 5.97 -3.48
CA THR A 40 -5.95 4.78 -3.98
C THR A 40 -6.34 4.92 -5.46
N LYS A 41 -6.76 6.11 -5.89
CA LYS A 41 -7.07 6.38 -7.30
C LYS A 41 -5.82 6.26 -8.18
N TYR A 42 -4.69 6.79 -7.71
CA TYR A 42 -3.40 6.63 -8.39
C TYR A 42 -3.00 5.16 -8.50
N ASP A 43 -3.07 4.40 -7.40
CA ASP A 43 -2.72 2.98 -7.37
C ASP A 43 -3.60 2.16 -8.32
N PHE A 44 -4.89 2.45 -8.36
CA PHE A 44 -5.83 1.83 -9.30
C PHE A 44 -5.46 2.11 -10.76
N GLU A 45 -5.16 3.36 -11.11
CA GLU A 45 -4.73 3.71 -12.47
C GLU A 45 -3.39 3.08 -12.85
N MET A 46 -2.43 3.00 -11.90
CA MET A 46 -1.15 2.34 -12.15
C MET A 46 -1.31 0.83 -12.30
N ALA A 47 -2.15 0.19 -11.49
CA ALA A 47 -2.44 -1.23 -11.62
C ALA A 47 -2.99 -1.58 -13.01
N LYS A 48 -3.86 -0.72 -13.57
CA LYS A 48 -4.34 -0.86 -14.96
C LYS A 48 -3.21 -0.72 -15.97
N ARG A 49 -2.32 0.27 -15.81
CA ARG A 49 -1.18 0.49 -16.71
C ARG A 49 -0.15 -0.64 -16.66
N TRP A 50 0.06 -1.24 -15.50
CA TRP A 50 0.97 -2.36 -15.30
C TRP A 50 0.36 -3.72 -15.63
N GLY A 51 -0.91 -3.78 -16.01
CA GLY A 51 -1.60 -5.03 -16.33
C GLY A 51 -1.80 -5.95 -15.12
N LEU A 52 -1.87 -5.38 -13.92
CA LEU A 52 -2.14 -6.14 -12.70
C LEU A 52 -3.63 -6.51 -12.62
N PRO A 53 -3.97 -7.71 -12.13
CA PRO A 53 -5.36 -8.06 -11.89
C PRO A 53 -5.93 -7.18 -10.78
N ILE A 54 -7.05 -6.52 -11.06
CA ILE A 54 -7.76 -5.70 -10.09
C ILE A 54 -8.99 -6.48 -9.63
N LEU A 55 -9.11 -6.65 -8.32
CA LEU A 55 -10.21 -7.34 -7.68
C LEU A 55 -11.02 -6.31 -6.90
N ASP A 56 -12.25 -6.07 -7.35
CA ASP A 56 -13.21 -5.27 -6.58
C ASP A 56 -13.89 -6.18 -5.57
N LEU A 57 -13.61 -5.96 -4.28
CA LEU A 57 -14.18 -6.74 -3.18
C LEU A 57 -15.03 -5.82 -2.30
N PRO A 58 -16.21 -6.29 -1.84
CA PRO A 58 -16.98 -5.55 -0.86
C PRO A 58 -16.19 -5.44 0.45
N LEU A 59 -16.22 -4.26 1.07
CA LEU A 59 -15.54 -4.01 2.35
C LEU A 59 -15.92 -5.04 3.42
N SER A 60 -17.18 -5.50 3.42
CA SER A 60 -17.66 -6.53 4.34
C SER A 60 -16.84 -7.82 4.25
N PHE A 61 -16.44 -8.25 3.04
CA PHE A 61 -15.62 -9.46 2.87
C PHE A 61 -14.24 -9.32 3.51
N LEU A 62 -13.60 -8.15 3.35
CA LEU A 62 -12.31 -7.87 3.98
C LEU A 62 -12.44 -7.81 5.51
N LEU A 63 -13.50 -7.19 6.02
CA LEU A 63 -13.75 -7.10 7.46
C LEU A 63 -14.05 -8.47 8.05
N ASP A 64 -14.91 -9.27 7.40
CA ASP A 64 -15.21 -10.63 7.83
C ASP A 64 -13.92 -11.45 7.89
N THR A 65 -13.09 -11.39 6.84
CA THR A 65 -11.80 -12.11 6.79
C THR A 65 -10.83 -11.64 7.88
N ALA A 66 -10.72 -10.33 8.10
CA ALA A 66 -9.84 -9.77 9.12
C ALA A 66 -10.30 -10.11 10.55
N LEU A 67 -11.62 -10.24 10.76
CA LEU A 67 -12.22 -10.57 12.04
C LEU A 67 -12.35 -12.07 12.30
N LEU A 68 -12.15 -12.93 11.29
CA LEU A 68 -12.20 -14.39 11.45
C LEU A 68 -11.34 -14.92 12.61
N PRO A 69 -10.05 -14.50 12.78
CA PRO A 69 -9.23 -14.99 13.89
C PRO A 69 -9.81 -14.59 15.26
N TYR A 70 -10.36 -13.38 15.36
CA TYR A 70 -11.01 -12.90 16.58
C TYR A 70 -12.30 -13.67 16.86
N ALA A 71 -13.15 -13.89 15.86
CA ALA A 71 -14.37 -14.67 16.01
C ALA A 71 -14.06 -16.12 16.44
N TRP A 72 -13.01 -16.73 15.87
CA TRP A 72 -12.57 -18.07 16.26
C TRP A 72 -12.09 -18.14 17.71
N SER A 73 -11.37 -17.12 18.18
CA SER A 73 -10.89 -17.10 19.57
C SER A 73 -12.00 -16.95 20.61
N GLN A 74 -13.23 -16.62 20.23
CA GLN A 74 -14.40 -16.57 21.12
C GLN A 74 -15.15 -17.90 21.20
N SER A 75 -14.85 -18.85 20.31
CA SER A 75 -15.52 -20.15 20.24
C SER A 75 -14.84 -21.24 21.08
N GLU A 76 -13.70 -20.91 21.69
CA GLU A 76 -12.91 -21.73 22.61
C GLU A 76 -13.12 -21.24 24.05
#